data_AF-A0A8J7CJT2-F1
#
_entry.id   AF-A0A8J7CJT2-F1
#
_cell.length_a   1.000
_cell.length_b   1.000
_cell.length_c   1.000
_cell.angle_alpha   90.00
_cell.angle_beta   90.00
_cell.angle_gamma   90.00
#
_symmetry.space_group_name_H-M   'P 1'
#
loop_
_entity.id
_entity.type
_entity.pdbx_description
1 polymer ?
#
loop_
_entity_poly.entity_id
_entity_poly.type
_entity_poly.pdbx_seq_one_letter_code
_entity_poly.pdbx_strand_id
1 'polypeptide(L)'
;MKIEELLRFMVQQEASDLHIKPMRPPLLRINGKLLPLKTDPLHPDLIRDMCHEILSERELEMLEDNRALDFGYSVPGVSRFRASLFYQRGTLSGVFRRVPFDFPTLEEWGLPTVLNELAELSQGLVLVTGPTGSGKSSTLAALMRLMSDTRLAHIVTIEDPIEFLLKDNLGAVTQREIGTDTPGFGAALRNALRQDPDIIMVGEMRDIETTQTVLQAAETGHLVLSTLHTNSAVQTLDRILDMFPSGQHRQVRQQLSSVLSAIISLRLVDRADGSGLTAAVEILRWTPRVSKLILEGNLEALYEEMENSVSYYRMQSMNQSLTALVAHKVVTKQAALDTSTIPDDLDLMLRKLLYSSENGDGDNGIEEGDLMAESLSDFSKIEELQEIKKLYDELQEKMGSELNERDEEIRRLSDRLSEYSSEPVQGGESERLQQENDRLNQQIQLIRQEYDAKIERLNARVRDLSGGSVAQGAGRPAPEAERKGFFRR
;
A
#
# COMPACT_ATOMS: atom_id res chain seq x y z
N MET A 1 14.37 30.08 31.88
CA MET A 1 13.60 29.04 31.16
C MET A 1 14.52 28.50 30.08
N LYS A 2 14.86 27.22 30.15
CA LYS A 2 15.68 26.56 29.12
C LYS A 2 14.81 25.77 28.17
N ILE A 3 15.30 25.52 26.95
CA ILE A 3 14.56 24.72 25.97
C ILE A 3 14.42 23.26 26.41
N GLU A 4 15.47 22.68 26.99
CA GLU A 4 15.44 21.32 27.52
C GLU A 4 14.35 21.11 28.58
N GLU A 5 14.11 22.11 29.45
CA GLU A 5 13.05 22.06 30.47
C GLU A 5 11.67 22.01 29.82
N LEU A 6 11.44 22.79 28.77
CA LEU A 6 10.19 22.78 28.02
C LEU A 6 9.98 21.46 27.27
N LEU A 7 11.04 20.89 26.70
CA LEU A 7 11.00 19.59 26.01
C LEU A 7 10.74 18.43 26.99
N ARG A 8 11.36 18.46 28.18
CA ARG A 8 11.05 17.52 29.27
C ARG A 8 9.59 17.63 29.68
N PHE A 9 9.09 18.84 29.86
CA PHE A 9 7.70 19.08 30.23
C PHE A 9 6.73 18.63 29.13
N MET A 10 7.05 18.90 27.86
CA MET A 10 6.29 18.43 26.69
C MET A 10 6.10 16.91 26.73
N VAL A 11 7.17 16.15 27.00
CA VAL A 11 7.10 14.68 27.11
C VAL A 11 6.29 14.23 28.31
N GLN A 12 6.44 14.88 29.47
CA GLN A 12 5.65 14.57 30.68
C GLN A 12 4.15 14.80 30.50
N GLN A 13 3.76 15.74 29.65
CA GLN A 13 2.36 16.03 29.32
C GLN A 13 1.85 15.23 28.11
N GLU A 14 2.65 14.27 27.60
CA GLU A 14 2.34 13.47 26.41
C GLU A 14 1.97 14.33 25.19
N ALA A 15 2.54 15.53 25.08
CA ALA A 15 2.29 16.44 23.99
C ALA A 15 3.04 16.01 22.71
N SER A 16 2.39 16.16 21.55
CA SER A 16 2.96 15.81 20.24
C SER A 16 3.95 16.86 19.74
N ASP A 17 3.63 18.14 19.97
CA ASP A 17 4.43 19.28 19.50
C ASP A 17 4.54 20.36 20.58
N LEU A 18 5.70 21.03 20.65
CA LEU A 18 5.95 22.27 21.37
C LEU A 18 6.17 23.40 20.35
N HIS A 19 5.44 24.50 20.51
CA HIS A 19 5.64 25.70 19.71
C HIS A 19 6.16 26.83 20.59
N ILE A 20 7.23 27.48 20.14
CA ILE A 20 7.77 28.70 20.74
C ILE A 20 7.65 29.86 19.75
N LYS A 21 7.03 30.95 20.20
CA LYS A 21 6.72 32.12 19.38
C LYS A 21 6.85 33.40 20.20
N PRO A 22 7.39 34.50 19.62
CA PRO A 22 7.49 35.78 20.30
C PRO A 22 6.16 36.30 20.84
N MET A 23 6.24 36.91 22.03
CA MET A 23 5.12 37.56 22.74
C MET A 23 3.95 36.63 23.04
N ARG A 24 4.21 35.31 23.10
CA ARG A 24 3.25 34.28 23.52
C ARG A 24 3.92 33.33 24.51
N PRO A 25 3.17 32.77 25.48
CA PRO A 25 3.65 31.63 26.25
C PRO A 25 3.96 30.45 25.31
N PRO A 26 4.86 29.53 25.69
CA PRO A 26 5.03 28.28 24.96
C PRO A 26 3.69 27.54 24.82
N LEU A 27 3.45 26.93 23.67
CA LEU A 27 2.22 26.20 23.38
C LEU A 27 2.54 24.71 23.22
N LEU A 28 1.77 23.85 23.87
CA LEU A 28 1.83 22.41 23.66
C LEU A 28 0.65 21.97 22.81
N ARG A 29 0.89 21.03 21.89
CA ARG A 29 -0.19 20.30 21.21
C ARG A 29 -0.49 19.03 21.99
N ILE A 30 -1.67 18.95 22.58
CA ILE A 30 -2.16 17.78 23.32
C ILE A 30 -3.50 17.39 22.71
N ASN A 31 -3.63 16.14 22.26
CA ASN A 31 -4.84 15.62 21.60
C ASN A 31 -5.33 16.53 20.46
N GLY A 32 -4.39 16.98 19.62
CA GLY A 32 -4.65 17.86 18.48
C GLY A 32 -4.87 19.34 18.82
N LYS A 33 -5.10 19.70 20.08
CA LYS A 33 -5.39 21.07 20.51
C LYS A 33 -4.13 21.78 20.99
N LEU A 34 -3.95 23.04 20.59
CA LEU A 34 -2.86 23.90 21.08
C LEU A 34 -3.25 24.57 22.40
N LEU A 35 -2.50 24.31 23.46
CA LEU A 35 -2.74 24.79 24.81
C LEU A 35 -1.53 25.61 25.30
N PRO A 36 -1.72 26.84 25.81
CA PRO A 36 -0.65 27.64 26.37
C PRO A 36 -0.22 27.13 27.74
N LEU A 37 1.09 27.14 27.99
CA LEU A 37 1.63 26.96 29.33
C LEU A 37 1.29 28.18 30.19
N LYS A 38 1.13 27.93 31.50
CA LYS A 38 0.92 28.98 32.50
C LYS A 38 2.25 29.66 32.86
N THR A 39 2.86 30.32 31.88
CA THR A 39 4.11 31.05 32.01
C THR A 39 3.99 32.42 31.37
N ASP A 40 4.97 33.29 31.64
CA ASP A 40 5.05 34.57 30.96
C ASP A 40 5.28 34.40 29.45
N PRO A 41 4.85 35.38 28.63
CA PRO A 41 5.16 35.41 27.21
C PRO A 41 6.65 35.41 26.91
N LEU A 42 7.07 34.68 25.88
CA LEU A 42 8.47 34.61 25.47
C LEU A 42 8.91 35.87 24.73
N HIS A 43 9.96 36.55 25.22
CA HIS A 43 10.58 37.67 24.51
C HIS A 43 11.45 37.16 23.34
N PRO A 44 11.59 37.90 22.21
CA PRO A 44 12.44 37.51 21.09
C PRO A 44 13.88 37.10 21.48
N ASP A 45 14.49 37.80 22.42
CA ASP A 45 15.87 37.53 22.85
C ASP A 45 15.96 36.18 23.57
N LEU A 46 14.99 35.87 24.43
CA LEU A 46 14.92 34.58 25.12
C LEU A 46 14.76 33.42 24.12
N ILE A 47 13.93 33.59 23.08
CA ILE A 47 13.77 32.56 22.03
C ILE A 47 15.08 32.36 21.28
N ARG A 48 15.80 33.45 20.97
CA ARG A 48 17.11 33.37 20.33
C ARG A 48 18.08 32.57 21.18
N ASP A 49 18.21 32.91 22.46
CA ASP A 49 19.10 32.23 23.39
C ASP A 49 18.76 30.73 23.51
N MET A 50 17.46 30.41 23.66
CA MET A 50 16.97 29.03 23.73
C MET A 50 17.26 28.23 22.46
N CYS A 51 17.09 28.83 21.28
CA CYS A 51 17.36 28.16 20.02
C CYS A 51 18.86 28.02 19.78
N HIS A 52 19.68 29.02 20.09
CA HIS A 52 21.13 28.96 19.87
C HIS A 52 21.81 27.92 20.78
N GLU A 53 21.27 27.67 21.97
CA GLU A 53 21.79 26.66 22.91
C GLU A 53 21.76 25.23 22.32
N ILE A 54 20.90 24.96 21.35
CA ILE A 54 20.70 23.61 20.78
C ILE A 54 21.22 23.45 19.36
N LEU A 55 21.84 24.49 18.80
CA LEU A 55 22.41 24.48 17.45
C LEU A 55 23.93 24.33 17.52
N SER A 56 24.49 23.54 16.61
CA SER A 56 25.90 23.59 16.26
C SER A 56 26.25 24.88 15.51
N GLU A 57 27.54 25.21 15.43
CA GLU A 57 28.02 26.39 14.66
C GLU A 57 27.54 26.34 13.20
N ARG A 58 27.62 25.16 12.57
CA ARG A 58 27.17 24.96 11.19
C ARG A 58 25.67 25.18 11.03
N GLU A 59 24.87 24.65 11.94
CA GLU A 59 23.40 24.81 11.91
C GLU A 59 23.01 26.28 12.14
N LEU A 60 23.74 26.99 13.00
CA LEU A 60 23.54 28.41 13.22
C LEU A 60 23.79 29.21 11.94
N GLU A 61 24.91 28.95 11.24
CA GLU A 61 25.20 29.55 9.94
C GLU A 61 24.06 29.27 8.94
N MET A 62 23.62 28.01 8.84
CA MET A 62 22.53 27.62 7.95
C MET A 62 21.21 28.34 8.29
N LEU A 63 20.89 28.52 9.57
CA LEU A 63 19.71 29.26 10.01
C LEU A 63 19.80 30.75 9.68
N GLU A 64 20.98 31.35 9.80
CA GLU A 64 21.20 32.76 9.46
C GLU A 64 21.09 33.02 7.95
N ASP A 65 21.66 32.12 7.13
CA ASP A 65 21.64 32.21 5.67
C ASP A 65 20.27 31.90 5.08
N ASN A 66 19.67 30.76 5.45
CA ASN A 66 18.43 30.28 4.85
C ASN A 66 17.17 30.83 5.52
N ARG A 67 17.31 31.45 6.70
CA ARG A 67 16.19 31.91 7.55
C ARG A 67 15.22 30.80 8.00
N ALA A 68 15.58 29.54 7.81
CA ALA A 68 14.91 28.36 8.30
C ALA A 68 15.90 27.19 8.42
N LEU A 69 15.62 26.27 9.34
CA LEU A 69 16.42 25.07 9.58
C LEU A 69 15.55 23.96 10.16
N ASP A 70 15.62 22.76 9.58
CA ASP A 70 15.10 21.53 10.16
C ASP A 70 16.26 20.66 10.63
N PHE A 71 16.18 20.09 11.84
CA PHE A 71 17.23 19.24 12.42
C PHE A 71 16.70 18.33 13.53
N GLY A 72 17.47 17.29 13.88
CA GLY A 72 17.20 16.43 15.03
C GLY A 72 17.89 16.93 16.30
N TYR A 73 17.17 16.95 17.42
CA TYR A 73 17.72 17.27 18.74
C TYR A 73 17.34 16.21 19.76
N SER A 74 18.31 15.71 20.52
CA SER A 74 18.10 14.65 21.51
C SER A 74 18.33 15.17 22.92
N VAL A 75 17.38 14.92 23.81
CA VAL A 75 17.53 15.20 25.25
C VAL A 75 17.78 13.86 25.96
N PRO A 76 18.98 13.63 26.52
CA PRO A 76 19.32 12.37 27.17
C PRO A 76 18.33 11.98 28.27
N GLY A 77 17.88 10.72 28.21
CA GLY A 77 16.90 10.14 29.13
C GLY A 77 15.47 10.65 28.97
N VAL A 78 15.14 11.35 27.87
CA VAL A 78 13.81 11.95 27.65
C VAL A 78 13.22 11.50 26.34
N SER A 79 13.74 12.02 25.22
CA SER A 79 13.25 11.74 23.87
C SER A 79 14.19 12.37 22.84
N ARG A 80 14.10 11.90 21.60
CA ARG A 80 14.51 12.69 20.43
C ARG A 80 13.35 13.56 19.96
N PHE A 81 13.70 14.69 19.38
CA PHE A 81 12.79 15.68 18.84
C PHE A 81 13.26 16.05 17.43
N ARG A 82 12.29 16.26 16.54
CA ARG A 82 12.52 16.97 15.30
C ARG A 82 12.20 18.43 15.53
N ALA A 83 13.17 19.30 15.31
CA ALA A 83 13.04 20.73 15.45
C ALA A 83 12.94 21.40 14.08
N SER A 84 12.09 22.41 13.97
CA SER A 84 11.99 23.31 12.84
C SER A 84 12.07 24.73 13.35
N LEU A 85 13.16 25.44 13.05
CA LEU A 85 13.38 26.83 13.42
C LEU A 85 13.23 27.71 12.19
N PHE A 86 12.57 28.85 12.33
CA PHE A 86 12.32 29.75 11.21
C PHE A 86 12.08 31.19 11.68
N TYR A 87 12.38 32.15 10.80
CA TYR A 87 12.07 33.54 11.05
C TYR A 87 10.63 33.85 10.60
N GLN A 88 9.84 34.44 11.50
CA GLN A 88 8.55 35.05 11.17
C GLN A 88 8.57 36.53 11.57
N ARG A 89 8.17 37.42 10.64
CA ARG A 89 8.13 38.87 10.88
C ARG A 89 9.44 39.44 11.47
N GLY A 90 10.58 38.92 11.04
CA GLY A 90 11.91 39.34 11.50
C GLY A 90 12.33 38.77 12.87
N THR A 91 11.56 37.85 13.45
CA THR A 91 11.84 37.25 14.76
C THR A 91 11.89 35.73 14.67
N LEU A 92 12.80 35.10 15.42
CA LEU A 92 12.97 33.66 15.43
C LEU A 92 11.78 32.96 16.11
N SER A 93 11.44 31.77 15.63
CA SER A 93 10.41 30.90 16.20
C SER A 93 10.78 29.45 15.95
N GLY A 94 10.17 28.55 16.71
CA GLY A 94 10.50 27.13 16.67
C GLY A 94 9.30 26.23 16.91
N VAL A 95 9.32 25.07 16.26
CA VAL A 95 8.40 23.97 16.50
C VAL A 95 9.22 22.72 16.74
N PHE A 96 8.92 22.01 17.82
CA PHE A 96 9.57 20.77 18.20
C PHE A 96 8.52 19.67 18.22
N ARG A 97 8.76 18.59 17.49
CA ARG A 97 7.91 17.40 17.46
C ARG A 97 8.62 16.26 18.15
N ARG A 98 7.92 15.55 19.04
CA ARG A 98 8.45 14.33 19.67
C ARG A 98 8.61 13.24 18.63
N VAL A 99 9.78 12.60 18.58
CA VAL A 99 10.01 11.38 17.79
C VAL A 99 9.64 10.16 18.65
N PRO A 100 8.69 9.30 18.21
CA PRO A 100 8.22 8.18 19.02
C PRO A 100 9.23 7.01 19.02
N PHE A 101 9.31 6.34 20.18
CA PHE A 101 9.99 5.04 20.33
C PHE A 101 9.03 3.85 20.17
N ASP A 102 7.79 4.04 20.59
CA ASP A 102 6.76 3.02 20.51
C ASP A 102 5.82 3.41 19.37
N PHE A 103 5.80 2.57 18.35
CA PHE A 103 4.98 2.73 17.16
C PHE A 103 4.38 1.37 16.79
N PRO A 104 3.20 1.35 16.13
CA PRO A 104 2.53 0.11 15.76
C PRO A 104 3.38 -0.83 14.89
N THR A 105 3.14 -2.13 15.07
CA THR A 105 3.61 -3.24 14.21
C THR A 105 2.87 -3.25 12.87
N LEU A 106 3.33 -4.08 11.92
CA LEU A 106 2.69 -4.20 10.61
C LEU A 106 1.21 -4.61 10.74
N GLU A 107 0.92 -5.54 11.64
CA GLU A 107 -0.43 -6.02 11.94
C GLU A 107 -1.29 -4.94 12.59
N GLU A 108 -0.75 -4.20 13.56
CA GLU A 108 -1.46 -3.11 14.22
C GLU A 108 -1.77 -1.95 13.24
N TRP A 109 -0.90 -1.70 12.26
CA TRP A 109 -1.17 -0.79 11.14
C TRP A 109 -2.24 -1.31 10.16
N GLY A 110 -2.64 -2.58 10.28
CA GLY A 110 -3.56 -3.24 9.36
C GLY A 110 -2.96 -3.52 7.98
N LEU A 111 -1.64 -3.70 7.91
CA LEU A 111 -0.95 -4.00 6.65
C LEU A 111 -1.02 -5.51 6.33
N PRO A 112 -0.98 -5.90 5.03
CA PRO A 112 -1.04 -7.30 4.63
C PRO A 112 0.09 -8.15 5.23
N THR A 113 -0.24 -9.34 5.73
CA THR A 113 0.72 -10.26 6.39
C THR A 113 1.87 -10.71 5.50
N VAL A 114 1.68 -10.71 4.17
CA VAL A 114 2.76 -10.97 3.20
C VAL A 114 3.95 -10.02 3.37
N LEU A 115 3.75 -8.81 3.93
CA LEU A 115 4.86 -7.90 4.21
C LEU A 115 5.83 -8.45 5.26
N ASN A 116 5.39 -9.36 6.14
CA ASN A 116 6.28 -10.01 7.12
C ASN A 116 7.36 -10.84 6.42
N GLU A 117 7.04 -11.45 5.27
CA GLU A 117 8.01 -12.22 4.47
C GLU A 117 9.16 -11.35 3.95
N LEU A 118 8.97 -10.02 3.84
CA LEU A 118 10.04 -9.10 3.45
C LEU A 118 11.13 -8.99 4.51
N ALA A 119 10.79 -9.22 5.79
CA ALA A 119 11.76 -9.23 6.88
C ALA A 119 12.71 -10.45 6.83
N GLU A 120 12.28 -11.53 6.18
CA GLU A 120 13.00 -12.79 6.07
C GLU A 120 14.00 -12.82 4.91
N LEU A 121 13.92 -11.85 3.98
CA LEU A 121 14.80 -11.78 2.82
C LEU A 121 16.27 -11.67 3.22
N SER A 122 17.13 -12.52 2.66
CA SER A 122 18.57 -12.47 2.97
C SER A 122 19.29 -11.30 2.29
N GLN A 123 18.85 -10.94 1.08
CA GLN A 123 19.46 -9.92 0.22
C GLN A 123 18.46 -9.41 -0.82
N GLY A 124 18.81 -8.32 -1.49
CA GLY A 124 18.05 -7.76 -2.61
C GLY A 124 17.51 -6.37 -2.31
N LEU A 125 16.57 -5.89 -3.13
CA LEU A 125 16.03 -4.54 -3.07
C LEU A 125 14.52 -4.57 -2.81
N VAL A 126 14.07 -3.97 -1.71
CA VAL A 126 12.67 -3.74 -1.41
C VAL A 126 12.38 -2.24 -1.51
N LEU A 127 11.38 -1.89 -2.30
CA LEU A 127 10.97 -0.50 -2.48
C LEU A 127 9.60 -0.26 -1.86
N VAL A 128 9.52 0.70 -0.94
CA VAL A 128 8.25 1.16 -0.36
C VAL A 128 7.92 2.52 -0.96
N THR A 129 6.84 2.61 -1.72
CA THR A 129 6.51 3.81 -2.51
C THR A 129 5.13 4.36 -2.17
N GLY A 130 4.85 5.55 -2.66
CA GLY A 130 3.60 6.27 -2.44
C GLY A 130 3.86 7.77 -2.27
N PRO A 131 2.83 8.62 -2.28
CA PRO A 131 2.99 10.06 -2.09
C PRO A 131 3.48 10.39 -0.67
N THR A 132 3.78 11.67 -0.42
CA THR A 132 4.02 12.17 0.94
C THR A 132 2.81 11.86 1.83
N GLY A 133 3.07 11.36 3.04
CA GLY A 133 2.02 11.00 3.99
C GLY A 133 1.28 9.69 3.70
N SER A 134 1.76 8.83 2.79
CA SER A 134 1.13 7.53 2.53
C SER A 134 1.48 6.41 3.52
N GLY A 135 2.24 6.72 4.58
CA GLY A 135 2.67 5.73 5.57
C GLY A 135 3.98 5.01 5.25
N LYS A 136 4.76 5.43 4.23
CA LYS A 136 6.04 4.79 3.86
C LYS A 136 7.00 4.63 5.04
N SER A 137 7.27 5.72 5.76
CA SER A 137 8.18 5.75 6.89
C SER A 137 7.68 4.86 8.03
N SER A 138 6.37 4.83 8.29
CA SER A 138 5.75 3.94 9.28
C SER A 138 5.90 2.47 8.90
N THR A 139 5.66 2.12 7.63
CA THR A 139 5.81 0.75 7.11
C THR A 139 7.28 0.30 7.17
N LEU A 140 8.22 1.15 6.77
CA LEU A 140 9.65 0.86 6.88
C LEU A 140 10.10 0.72 8.34
N ALA A 141 9.65 1.60 9.24
CA ALA A 141 9.96 1.50 10.66
C ALA A 141 9.44 0.19 11.26
N ALA A 142 8.22 -0.23 10.91
CA ALA A 142 7.64 -1.50 11.34
C ALA A 142 8.43 -2.71 10.79
N LEU A 143 8.85 -2.67 9.52
CA LEU A 143 9.73 -3.69 8.93
C LEU A 143 11.11 -3.74 9.61
N MET A 144 11.74 -2.58 9.84
CA MET A 144 13.05 -2.50 10.50
C MET A 144 12.98 -3.01 11.94
N ARG A 145 11.91 -2.67 12.65
CA ARG A 145 11.63 -3.22 13.97
C ARG A 145 11.50 -4.74 13.92
N LEU A 146 10.68 -5.28 13.02
CA LEU A 146 10.52 -6.72 12.86
C LEU A 146 11.86 -7.42 12.57
N MET A 147 12.69 -6.85 11.69
CA MET A 147 14.02 -7.37 11.39
C MET A 147 14.96 -7.32 12.61
N SER A 148 14.98 -6.20 13.37
CA SER A 148 15.76 -6.08 14.61
C SER A 148 15.31 -7.07 15.68
N ASP A 149 14.00 -7.32 15.77
CA ASP A 149 13.41 -8.21 16.76
C ASP A 149 13.65 -9.70 16.44
N THR A 150 13.87 -10.05 15.16
CA THR A 150 13.90 -11.44 14.70
C THR A 150 15.23 -11.91 14.11
N ARG A 151 16.18 -11.01 13.82
CA ARG A 151 17.45 -11.35 13.16
C ARG A 151 18.67 -10.92 13.96
N LEU A 152 19.68 -11.79 14.01
CA LEU A 152 21.04 -11.45 14.43
C LEU A 152 21.74 -10.73 13.27
N ALA A 153 21.36 -9.49 13.02
CA ALA A 153 21.80 -8.70 11.88
C ALA A 153 22.20 -7.29 12.32
N HIS A 154 23.12 -6.68 11.57
CA HIS A 154 23.43 -5.25 11.68
C HIS A 154 22.60 -4.46 10.67
N ILE A 155 21.73 -3.59 11.19
CA ILE A 155 20.84 -2.72 10.42
C ILE A 155 21.41 -1.31 10.43
N VAL A 156 21.65 -0.73 9.26
CA VAL A 156 22.07 0.67 9.12
C VAL A 156 20.98 1.46 8.40
N THR A 157 20.47 2.52 9.02
CA THR A 157 19.52 3.45 8.39
C THR A 157 20.16 4.79 8.07
N ILE A 158 19.75 5.39 6.95
CA ILE A 158 20.20 6.71 6.49
C ILE A 158 18.95 7.53 6.19
N GLU A 159 18.68 8.56 6.99
CA GLU A 159 17.38 9.26 7.04
C GLU A 159 17.54 10.79 7.02
N ASP A 160 16.51 11.51 6.55
CA ASP A 160 16.50 12.98 6.43
C ASP A 160 15.10 13.57 6.73
N PRO A 161 14.77 13.86 8.00
CA PRO A 161 15.43 13.45 9.24
C PRO A 161 14.92 12.08 9.74
N ILE A 162 15.40 11.61 10.90
CA ILE A 162 14.90 10.38 11.52
C ILE A 162 13.45 10.55 12.00
N GLU A 163 12.55 9.68 11.53
CA GLU A 163 11.11 9.74 11.86
C GLU A 163 10.69 8.85 13.03
N PHE A 164 11.38 7.71 13.20
CA PHE A 164 11.11 6.73 14.25
C PHE A 164 12.42 6.30 14.88
N LEU A 165 12.44 6.17 16.20
CA LEU A 165 13.60 5.62 16.90
C LEU A 165 13.49 4.11 17.02
N LEU A 166 14.43 3.42 16.40
CA LEU A 166 14.59 1.98 16.48
C LEU A 166 15.44 1.63 17.70
N LYS A 167 15.07 0.54 18.37
CA LYS A 167 15.82 0.01 19.51
C LYS A 167 16.61 -1.22 19.06
N ASP A 168 17.79 -1.37 19.63
CA ASP A 168 18.53 -2.62 19.57
C ASP A 168 17.71 -3.72 20.24
N ASN A 169 17.68 -4.90 19.62
CA ASN A 169 17.07 -6.09 20.20
C ASN A 169 17.92 -7.33 19.87
N LEU A 170 17.43 -8.24 19.02
CA LEU A 170 18.25 -9.35 18.55
C LEU A 170 19.31 -8.85 17.56
N GLY A 171 18.92 -7.90 16.71
CA GLY A 171 19.80 -7.16 15.81
C GLY A 171 20.29 -5.85 16.42
N ALA A 172 21.41 -5.36 15.88
CA ALA A 172 21.97 -4.06 16.23
C ALA A 172 21.52 -3.01 15.20
N VAL A 173 21.10 -1.83 15.66
CA VAL A 173 20.58 -0.77 14.79
C VAL A 173 21.42 0.50 14.88
N THR A 174 21.95 0.93 13.75
CA THR A 174 22.67 2.20 13.59
C THR A 174 21.85 3.16 12.72
N GLN A 175 21.21 4.15 13.33
CA GLN A 175 20.49 5.19 12.59
C GLN A 175 21.37 6.42 12.36
N ARG A 176 21.42 6.91 11.11
CA ARG A 176 22.23 8.06 10.72
C ARG A 176 21.37 9.12 10.05
N GLU A 177 21.37 10.33 10.59
CA GLU A 177 20.63 11.46 10.06
C GLU A 177 21.51 12.31 9.13
N ILE A 178 20.97 12.68 7.96
CA ILE A 178 21.61 13.64 7.06
C ILE A 178 21.70 15.01 7.75
N GLY A 179 22.84 15.69 7.60
CA GLY A 179 23.12 16.99 8.21
C GLY A 179 23.75 16.87 9.60
N THR A 180 23.26 15.93 10.42
CA THR A 180 23.75 15.70 11.80
C THR A 180 24.89 14.68 11.85
N ASP A 181 24.67 13.47 11.33
CA ASP A 181 25.62 12.33 11.45
C ASP A 181 26.42 12.08 10.17
N THR A 182 25.98 12.66 9.05
CA THR A 182 26.57 12.47 7.73
C THR A 182 26.18 13.61 6.78
N PRO A 183 27.04 14.04 5.84
CA PRO A 183 26.76 15.21 5.00
C PRO A 183 25.73 14.96 3.88
N GLY A 184 25.38 13.72 3.56
CA GLY A 184 24.45 13.38 2.49
C GLY A 184 24.32 11.87 2.24
N PHE A 185 23.29 11.48 1.48
CA PHE A 185 22.95 10.07 1.22
C PHE A 185 24.10 9.28 0.57
N GLY A 186 24.68 9.80 -0.53
CA GLY A 186 25.77 9.10 -1.23
C GLY A 186 27.04 8.89 -0.39
N ALA A 187 27.39 9.84 0.48
CA ALA A 187 28.51 9.68 1.41
C ALA A 187 28.17 8.70 2.54
N ALA A 188 26.95 8.79 3.09
CA ALA A 188 26.48 7.91 4.14
C ALA A 188 26.47 6.45 3.68
N LEU A 189 25.92 6.19 2.49
CA LEU A 189 25.75 4.85 1.94
C LEU A 189 27.08 4.19 1.57
N ARG A 190 28.02 4.93 0.95
CA ARG A 190 29.37 4.41 0.68
C ARG A 190 30.12 4.03 1.96
N ASN A 191 29.95 4.82 3.02
CA ASN A 191 30.56 4.51 4.31
C ASN A 191 29.86 3.33 4.98
N ALA A 192 28.53 3.23 4.88
CA ALA A 192 27.75 2.12 5.43
C ALA A 192 28.23 0.77 4.90
N LEU A 193 28.57 0.66 3.61
CA LEU A 193 29.12 -0.57 3.02
C LEU A 193 30.44 -1.06 3.65
N ARG A 194 31.09 -0.25 4.49
CA ARG A 194 32.31 -0.62 5.24
C ARG A 194 32.07 -0.77 6.74
N GLN A 195 30.81 -0.68 7.17
CA GLN A 195 30.38 -0.80 8.56
C GLN A 195 29.85 -2.20 8.89
N ASP A 196 30.13 -3.18 8.03
CA ASP A 196 29.63 -4.55 8.17
C ASP A 196 28.08 -4.63 8.31
N PRO A 197 27.28 -3.96 7.45
CA PRO A 197 25.84 -4.05 7.51
C PRO A 197 25.35 -5.34 6.85
N ASP A 198 24.26 -5.92 7.38
CA ASP A 198 23.49 -6.95 6.69
C ASP A 198 22.29 -6.33 5.95
N ILE A 199 21.69 -5.31 6.59
CA ILE A 199 20.48 -4.62 6.12
C ILE A 199 20.76 -3.12 6.07
N ILE A 200 20.42 -2.49 4.95
CA ILE A 200 20.59 -1.05 4.74
C ILE A 200 19.23 -0.44 4.41
N MET A 201 18.78 0.54 5.19
CA MET A 201 17.62 1.35 4.84
C MET A 201 18.06 2.74 4.40
N VAL A 202 17.67 3.14 3.20
CA VAL A 202 17.93 4.46 2.63
C VAL A 202 16.60 5.21 2.55
N GLY A 203 16.51 6.36 3.22
CA GLY A 203 15.25 7.10 3.35
C GLY A 203 14.58 7.39 2.01
N GLU A 204 15.33 7.81 0.98
CA GLU A 204 14.79 8.05 -0.36
C GLU A 204 15.87 7.94 -1.45
N MET A 205 15.49 7.43 -2.63
CA MET A 205 16.32 7.49 -3.85
C MET A 205 15.95 8.73 -4.69
N ARG A 206 16.67 9.84 -4.49
CA ARG A 206 16.41 11.11 -5.20
C ARG A 206 17.24 11.32 -6.45
N ASP A 207 18.46 10.79 -6.46
CA ASP A 207 19.47 11.06 -7.49
C ASP A 207 20.14 9.79 -7.99
N ILE A 208 20.81 9.92 -9.15
CA ILE A 208 21.47 8.80 -9.82
C ILE A 208 22.61 8.19 -8.98
N GLU A 209 23.35 8.98 -8.19
CA GLU A 209 24.47 8.49 -7.38
C GLU A 209 23.96 7.57 -6.26
N THR A 210 22.91 8.01 -5.57
CA THR A 210 22.25 7.24 -4.51
C THR A 210 21.64 5.96 -5.08
N THR A 211 20.89 6.06 -6.18
CA THR A 211 20.25 4.90 -6.82
C THR A 211 21.28 3.88 -7.32
N GLN A 212 22.38 4.32 -7.95
CA GLN A 212 23.47 3.43 -8.36
C GLN A 212 24.08 2.69 -7.18
N THR A 213 24.34 3.41 -6.09
CA THR A 213 24.95 2.82 -4.90
C THR A 213 23.99 1.83 -4.22
N VAL A 214 22.68 2.12 -4.20
CA VAL A 214 21.64 1.19 -3.71
C VAL A 214 21.61 -0.09 -4.54
N LEU A 215 21.60 0.02 -5.87
CA LEU A 215 21.61 -1.15 -6.75
C LEU A 215 22.87 -2.00 -6.55
N GLN A 216 24.03 -1.36 -6.41
CA GLN A 216 25.30 -2.05 -6.13
C GLN A 216 25.29 -2.73 -4.75
N ALA A 217 24.73 -2.09 -3.73
CA ALA A 217 24.62 -2.65 -2.39
C ALA A 217 23.75 -3.92 -2.40
N ALA A 218 22.61 -3.87 -3.09
CA ALA A 218 21.74 -5.04 -3.26
C ALA A 218 22.41 -6.16 -4.08
N GLU A 219 23.17 -5.81 -5.12
CA GLU A 219 23.93 -6.76 -5.96
C GLU A 219 25.07 -7.46 -5.19
N THR A 220 25.62 -6.79 -4.17
CA THR A 220 26.72 -7.31 -3.33
C THR A 220 26.24 -8.12 -2.13
N GLY A 221 24.96 -8.45 -2.08
CA GLY A 221 24.38 -9.39 -1.12
C GLY A 221 23.79 -8.77 0.15
N HIS A 222 23.63 -7.45 0.18
CA HIS A 222 22.90 -6.77 1.26
C HIS A 222 21.39 -6.80 0.99
N LEU A 223 20.57 -6.78 2.05
CA LEU A 223 19.17 -6.41 1.91
C LEU A 223 19.05 -4.89 1.99
N VAL A 224 18.59 -4.27 0.91
CA VAL A 224 18.43 -2.81 0.84
C VAL A 224 16.95 -2.46 0.77
N LEU A 225 16.52 -1.56 1.64
CA LEU A 225 15.18 -0.99 1.61
C LEU A 225 15.25 0.49 1.30
N SER A 226 14.37 0.97 0.44
CA SER A 226 14.33 2.40 0.12
C SER A 226 12.95 2.87 -0.27
N THR A 227 12.77 4.19 -0.34
CA THR A 227 11.52 4.80 -0.84
C THR A 227 11.68 5.58 -2.14
N LEU A 228 10.56 5.69 -2.86
CA LEU A 228 10.31 6.67 -3.91
C LEU A 228 8.90 7.25 -3.77
N HIS A 229 8.64 8.41 -4.39
CA HIS A 229 7.32 9.05 -4.41
C HIS A 229 6.50 8.71 -5.66
N THR A 230 6.44 7.43 -6.01
CA THR A 230 5.66 6.88 -7.13
C THR A 230 4.40 6.17 -6.62
N ASN A 231 3.36 6.13 -7.45
CA ASN A 231 2.03 5.69 -7.05
C ASN A 231 1.73 4.21 -7.37
N SER A 232 2.59 3.55 -8.14
CA SER A 232 2.47 2.13 -8.48
C SER A 232 3.84 1.47 -8.66
N ALA A 233 3.88 0.15 -8.61
CA ALA A 233 5.07 -0.65 -8.84
C ALA A 233 5.63 -0.44 -10.25
N VAL A 234 4.75 -0.39 -11.25
CA VAL A 234 5.12 -0.13 -12.65
C VAL A 234 5.76 1.26 -12.81
N GLN A 235 5.12 2.30 -12.25
CA GLN A 235 5.65 3.66 -12.29
C GLN A 235 6.98 3.79 -11.55
N THR A 236 7.19 2.97 -10.51
CA THR A 236 8.45 2.93 -9.76
C THR A 236 9.62 2.48 -10.64
N LEU A 237 9.42 1.44 -11.45
CA LEU A 237 10.43 0.95 -12.39
C LEU A 237 10.79 2.03 -13.42
N ASP A 238 9.78 2.67 -14.03
CA ASP A 238 10.00 3.77 -14.98
C ASP A 238 10.74 4.94 -14.34
N ARG A 239 10.33 5.35 -13.14
CA ARG A 239 10.96 6.47 -12.44
C ARG A 239 12.42 6.20 -12.14
N ILE A 240 12.79 4.96 -11.82
CA ILE A 240 14.20 4.59 -11.64
C ILE A 240 14.95 4.71 -12.97
N LEU A 241 14.40 4.20 -14.08
CA LEU A 241 15.04 4.28 -15.39
C LEU A 241 15.24 5.73 -15.85
N ASP A 242 14.26 6.60 -15.61
CA ASP A 242 14.31 8.02 -15.98
C ASP A 242 15.40 8.81 -15.25
N MET A 243 15.94 8.30 -14.14
CA MET A 243 17.10 8.90 -13.47
C MET A 243 18.40 8.70 -14.27
N PHE A 244 18.45 7.73 -15.18
CA PHE A 244 19.63 7.35 -15.94
C PHE A 244 19.56 7.84 -17.39
N PRO A 245 20.71 8.13 -18.02
CA PRO A 245 20.78 8.37 -19.45
C PRO A 245 20.22 7.18 -20.25
N SER A 246 19.53 7.46 -21.36
CA SER A 246 18.87 6.45 -22.19
C SER A 246 19.77 5.30 -22.65
N GLY A 247 21.06 5.58 -22.90
CA GLY A 247 22.06 4.57 -23.26
C GLY A 247 22.32 3.52 -22.16
N GLN A 248 21.97 3.81 -20.90
CA GLN A 248 22.17 2.92 -19.74
C GLN A 248 20.90 2.16 -19.35
N HIS A 249 19.74 2.48 -19.93
CA HIS A 249 18.45 1.88 -19.52
C HIS A 249 18.46 0.35 -19.57
N ARG A 250 19.05 -0.24 -20.61
CA ARG A 250 19.14 -1.71 -20.71
C ARG A 250 19.95 -2.33 -19.57
N GLN A 251 21.05 -1.68 -19.19
CA GLN A 251 21.90 -2.13 -18.09
C GLN A 251 21.17 -2.01 -16.75
N VAL A 252 20.48 -0.89 -16.51
CA VAL A 252 19.70 -0.67 -15.28
C VAL A 252 18.55 -1.68 -15.18
N ARG A 253 17.86 -2.00 -16.28
CA ARG A 253 16.84 -3.07 -16.29
C ARG A 253 17.43 -4.44 -15.95
N GLN A 254 18.64 -4.75 -16.44
CA GLN A 254 19.33 -5.98 -16.09
C GLN A 254 19.64 -6.05 -14.59
N GLN A 255 20.17 -4.98 -14.00
CA GLN A 255 20.43 -4.90 -12.57
C GLN A 255 19.14 -4.99 -11.75
N LEU A 256 18.11 -4.22 -12.10
CA LEU A 256 16.81 -4.29 -11.42
C LEU A 256 16.20 -5.68 -11.48
N SER A 257 16.26 -6.36 -12.63
CA SER A 257 15.71 -7.71 -12.76
C SER A 257 16.40 -8.74 -11.87
N SER A 258 17.67 -8.53 -11.52
CA SER A 258 18.43 -9.45 -10.67
C SER A 258 18.32 -9.12 -9.18
N VAL A 259 18.25 -7.83 -8.82
CA VAL A 259 18.31 -7.41 -7.42
C VAL A 259 16.96 -7.10 -6.79
N LEU A 260 15.94 -6.74 -7.58
CA LEU A 260 14.63 -6.38 -7.04
C LEU A 260 13.99 -7.59 -6.35
N SER A 261 13.50 -7.42 -5.13
CA SER A 261 12.79 -8.44 -4.36
C SER A 261 11.30 -8.13 -4.28
N ALA A 262 10.93 -6.87 -4.04
CA ALA A 262 9.54 -6.45 -4.01
C ALA A 262 9.38 -4.93 -4.19
N ILE A 263 8.22 -4.50 -4.68
CA ILE A 263 7.75 -3.11 -4.66
C ILE A 263 6.38 -3.07 -3.97
N ILE A 264 6.29 -2.24 -2.94
CA ILE A 264 5.08 -2.03 -2.13
C ILE A 264 4.63 -0.58 -2.31
N SER A 265 3.52 -0.34 -3.00
CA SER A 265 2.99 1.00 -3.20
C SER A 265 1.80 1.28 -2.30
N LEU A 266 1.87 2.36 -1.52
CA LEU A 266 0.93 2.69 -0.45
C LEU A 266 0.05 3.89 -0.81
N ARG A 267 -1.23 3.78 -0.46
CA ARG A 267 -2.20 4.88 -0.40
C ARG A 267 -2.96 4.82 0.92
N LEU A 268 -3.30 5.96 1.49
CA LEU A 268 -4.19 6.02 2.66
C LEU A 268 -5.59 6.39 2.21
N VAL A 269 -6.58 5.68 2.72
CA VAL A 269 -8.01 5.84 2.43
C VAL A 269 -8.74 6.10 3.74
N ASP A 270 -9.72 7.02 3.74
CA ASP A 270 -10.59 7.24 4.89
C ASP A 270 -11.43 5.99 5.17
N ARG A 271 -11.46 5.55 6.43
CA ARG A 271 -12.28 4.40 6.86
C ARG A 271 -13.77 4.77 6.88
N ALA A 272 -14.61 3.80 6.56
CA ALA A 272 -16.07 3.98 6.57
C ALA A 272 -16.61 4.29 7.99
N ASP A 273 -15.96 3.75 9.02
CA ASP A 273 -16.30 3.96 10.44
C ASP A 273 -15.87 5.34 11.00
N GLY A 274 -15.16 6.15 10.20
CA GLY A 274 -14.67 7.47 10.63
C GLY A 274 -13.55 7.42 11.68
N SER A 275 -13.03 6.25 12.05
CA SER A 275 -12.01 6.08 13.10
C SER A 275 -10.61 6.53 12.68
N GLY A 276 -10.38 6.77 11.39
CA GLY A 276 -9.11 7.25 10.85
C GLY A 276 -8.87 6.81 9.40
N LEU A 277 -7.60 6.57 9.08
CA LEU A 277 -7.17 6.12 7.77
C LEU A 277 -6.77 4.63 7.81
N THR A 278 -6.94 3.95 6.68
CA THR A 278 -6.40 2.60 6.42
C THR A 278 -5.52 2.63 5.18
N ALA A 279 -4.55 1.73 5.09
CA ALA A 279 -3.70 1.62 3.91
C ALA A 279 -4.33 0.70 2.85
N ALA A 280 -4.40 1.19 1.61
CA ALA A 280 -4.50 0.35 0.42
C ALA A 280 -3.08 0.10 -0.10
N VAL A 281 -2.78 -1.16 -0.44
CA VAL A 281 -1.42 -1.64 -0.66
C VAL A 281 -1.35 -2.39 -1.97
N GLU A 282 -0.59 -1.89 -2.94
CA GLU A 282 -0.21 -2.64 -4.13
C GLU A 282 1.10 -3.38 -3.87
N ILE A 283 1.20 -4.63 -4.33
CA ILE A 283 2.30 -5.54 -4.01
C ILE A 283 2.76 -6.23 -5.29
N LEU A 284 3.97 -5.90 -5.73
CA LEU A 284 4.70 -6.64 -6.75
C LEU A 284 5.87 -7.38 -6.08
N ARG A 285 5.97 -8.69 -6.28
CA ARG A 285 7.11 -9.48 -5.81
C ARG A 285 7.94 -9.99 -6.97
N TRP A 286 9.21 -10.22 -6.71
CA TRP A 286 10.09 -10.83 -7.68
C TRP A 286 9.69 -12.27 -7.97
N THR A 287 9.65 -12.61 -9.26
CA THR A 287 9.52 -13.97 -9.78
C THR A 287 10.37 -14.08 -11.05
N PRO A 288 10.71 -15.29 -11.53
CA PRO A 288 11.38 -15.45 -12.82
C PRO A 288 10.64 -14.77 -13.98
N ARG A 289 9.31 -14.72 -13.92
CA ARG A 289 8.47 -14.05 -14.91
C ARG A 289 8.55 -12.53 -14.80
N VAL A 290 8.39 -11.97 -13.59
CA VAL A 290 8.56 -10.52 -13.36
C VAL A 290 9.95 -10.05 -13.76
N SER A 291 11.00 -10.81 -13.40
CA SER A 291 12.39 -10.55 -13.82
C SER A 291 12.51 -10.44 -15.35
N LYS A 292 11.92 -11.39 -16.09
CA LYS A 292 11.93 -11.38 -17.55
C LYS A 292 11.19 -10.16 -18.12
N LEU A 293 10.03 -9.82 -17.56
CA LEU A 293 9.25 -8.65 -18.01
C LEU A 293 9.99 -7.34 -17.75
N ILE A 294 10.71 -7.22 -16.63
CA ILE A 294 11.59 -6.09 -16.35
C ILE A 294 12.72 -6.01 -17.38
N LEU A 295 13.36 -7.12 -17.73
CA LEU A 295 14.43 -7.14 -18.75
C LEU A 295 13.93 -6.66 -20.12
N GLU A 296 12.75 -7.12 -20.52
CA GLU A 296 12.09 -6.79 -21.79
C GLU A 296 11.55 -5.36 -21.80
N GLY A 297 11.29 -4.76 -20.64
CA GLY A 297 10.66 -3.46 -20.51
C GLY A 297 9.16 -3.49 -20.82
N ASN A 298 8.50 -4.65 -20.64
CA ASN A 298 7.07 -4.82 -20.90
C ASN A 298 6.26 -4.55 -19.62
N LEU A 299 5.95 -3.29 -19.41
CA LEU A 299 5.30 -2.77 -18.20
C LEU A 299 3.82 -3.15 -18.11
N GLU A 300 3.12 -3.21 -19.24
CA GLU A 300 1.71 -3.61 -19.31
C GLU A 300 1.54 -5.06 -18.87
N ALA A 301 2.35 -5.97 -19.42
CA ALA A 301 2.35 -7.37 -19.00
C ALA A 301 2.78 -7.56 -17.54
N LEU A 302 3.55 -6.62 -16.97
CA LEU A 302 3.95 -6.65 -15.56
C LEU A 302 2.78 -6.27 -14.64
N TYR A 303 1.93 -5.34 -15.06
CA TYR A 303 0.68 -5.04 -14.37
C TYR A 303 -0.28 -6.24 -14.37
N GLU A 304 -0.47 -6.88 -15.54
CA GLU A 304 -1.30 -8.10 -15.64
C GLU A 304 -0.76 -9.25 -14.79
N GLU A 305 0.56 -9.45 -14.78
CA GLU A 305 1.20 -10.50 -13.99
C GLU A 305 0.92 -10.31 -12.49
N MET A 306 0.98 -9.07 -12.01
CA MET A 306 0.69 -8.72 -10.62
C MET A 306 -0.76 -9.07 -10.25
N GLU A 307 -1.72 -8.78 -11.14
CA GLU A 307 -3.14 -9.09 -10.90
C GLU A 307 -3.46 -10.58 -10.94
N ASN A 308 -2.71 -11.35 -11.73
CA ASN A 308 -2.93 -12.80 -11.89
C ASN A 308 -2.20 -13.64 -10.82
N SER A 309 -1.24 -13.06 -10.11
CA SER A 309 -0.34 -13.78 -9.18
C SER A 309 -0.76 -13.71 -7.71
N VAL A 310 -2.05 -13.42 -7.43
CA VAL A 310 -2.55 -13.20 -6.07
C VAL A 310 -2.49 -14.47 -5.21
N SER A 311 -2.89 -15.62 -5.75
CA SER A 311 -2.97 -16.88 -5.00
C SER A 311 -1.60 -17.36 -4.53
N TYR A 312 -0.68 -17.55 -5.48
CA TYR A 312 0.61 -18.18 -5.19
C TYR A 312 1.66 -17.22 -4.62
N TYR A 313 1.77 -16.02 -5.22
CA TYR A 313 2.81 -15.06 -4.83
C TYR A 313 2.29 -13.96 -3.90
N ARG A 314 0.98 -13.92 -3.59
CA ARG A 314 0.37 -12.87 -2.75
C ARG A 314 0.63 -11.46 -3.31
N MET A 315 0.76 -11.35 -4.63
CA MET A 315 0.77 -10.07 -5.33
C MET A 315 -0.65 -9.49 -5.36
N GLN A 316 -0.77 -8.17 -5.56
CA GLN A 316 -2.07 -7.55 -5.80
C GLN A 316 -1.90 -6.17 -6.41
N SER A 317 -2.81 -5.76 -7.31
CA SER A 317 -2.90 -4.38 -7.77
C SER A 317 -3.54 -3.46 -6.72
N MET A 318 -3.34 -2.15 -6.86
CA MET A 318 -4.01 -1.16 -6.01
C MET A 318 -5.54 -1.31 -6.06
N ASN A 319 -6.11 -1.57 -7.25
CA ASN A 319 -7.54 -1.77 -7.43
C ASN A 319 -8.04 -3.06 -6.75
N GLN A 320 -7.27 -4.14 -6.77
CA GLN A 320 -7.59 -5.36 -6.02
C GLN A 320 -7.58 -5.12 -4.51
N SER A 321 -6.60 -4.37 -4.00
CA SER A 321 -6.55 -3.97 -2.58
C SER A 321 -7.75 -3.10 -2.18
N LEU A 322 -8.10 -2.08 -2.98
CA LEU A 322 -9.27 -1.24 -2.75
C LEU A 322 -10.58 -2.03 -2.82
N THR A 323 -10.69 -2.95 -3.77
CA THR A 323 -11.85 -3.84 -3.92
C THR A 323 -12.04 -4.68 -2.66
N ALA A 324 -10.97 -5.28 -2.13
CA ALA A 324 -11.02 -6.04 -0.88
C ALA A 324 -11.47 -5.16 0.30
N LEU A 325 -10.91 -3.95 0.44
CA LEU A 325 -11.29 -3.02 1.51
C LEU A 325 -12.78 -2.62 1.45
N VAL A 326 -13.34 -2.43 0.26
CA VAL A 326 -14.78 -2.15 0.08
C VAL A 326 -15.62 -3.39 0.39
N ALA A 327 -15.22 -4.57 -0.08
CA ALA A 327 -15.92 -5.83 0.18
C ALA A 327 -16.01 -6.14 1.68
N HIS A 328 -14.94 -5.83 2.44
CA HIS A 328 -14.89 -5.97 3.90
C HIS A 328 -15.53 -4.78 4.65
N LYS A 329 -16.18 -3.84 3.95
CA LYS A 329 -16.81 -2.64 4.52
C LYS A 329 -15.86 -1.77 5.36
N VAL A 330 -14.55 -1.86 5.11
CA VAL A 330 -13.54 -1.06 5.80
C VAL A 330 -13.53 0.37 5.28
N VAL A 331 -13.76 0.54 3.97
CA VAL A 331 -13.85 1.83 3.29
C VAL A 331 -15.12 1.90 2.46
N THR A 332 -15.62 3.11 2.20
CA THR A 332 -16.78 3.30 1.33
C THR A 332 -16.39 3.15 -0.14
N LYS A 333 -17.34 2.74 -1.00
CA LYS A 333 -17.14 2.71 -2.45
C LYS A 333 -16.63 4.05 -2.99
N GLN A 334 -17.20 5.17 -2.52
CA GLN A 334 -16.79 6.50 -2.96
C GLN A 334 -15.34 6.81 -2.58
N ALA A 335 -14.95 6.56 -1.32
CA ALA A 335 -13.58 6.80 -0.87
C ALA A 335 -12.55 5.96 -1.64
N ALA A 336 -12.91 4.72 -2.00
CA ALA A 336 -12.08 3.86 -2.82
C ALA A 336 -11.92 4.40 -4.26
N LEU A 337 -13.02 4.83 -4.89
CA LEU A 337 -12.99 5.43 -6.23
C LEU A 337 -12.18 6.73 -6.27
N ASP A 338 -12.31 7.59 -5.24
CA ASP A 338 -11.56 8.85 -5.14
C ASP A 338 -10.04 8.61 -4.97
N THR A 339 -9.65 7.46 -4.42
CA THR A 339 -8.24 7.12 -4.17
C THR A 339 -7.60 6.36 -5.34
N SER A 340 -8.38 5.59 -6.11
CA SER A 340 -7.88 4.81 -7.22
C SER A 340 -7.23 5.68 -8.30
N THR A 341 -6.13 5.19 -8.86
CA THR A 341 -5.50 5.79 -10.04
C THR A 341 -6.25 5.44 -11.34
N ILE A 342 -7.08 4.40 -11.33
CA ILE A 342 -7.89 3.96 -12.46
C ILE A 342 -9.33 3.68 -11.97
N PRO A 343 -10.13 4.74 -11.69
CA PRO A 343 -11.44 4.59 -11.05
C PRO A 343 -12.46 3.81 -11.89
N ASP A 344 -12.40 3.90 -13.23
CA ASP A 344 -13.33 3.21 -14.12
C ASP A 344 -13.19 1.69 -14.03
N ASP A 345 -11.93 1.21 -13.96
CA ASP A 345 -11.63 -0.21 -13.78
C ASP A 345 -12.04 -0.69 -12.39
N LEU A 346 -11.78 0.11 -11.34
CA LEU A 346 -12.27 -0.18 -9.99
C LEU A 346 -13.79 -0.24 -9.94
N ASP A 347 -14.51 0.69 -10.57
CA ASP A 347 -15.98 0.66 -10.60
C ASP A 347 -16.49 -0.58 -11.33
N LEU A 348 -15.82 -1.03 -12.40
CA LEU A 348 -16.14 -2.28 -13.07
C LEU A 348 -15.90 -3.50 -12.17
N MET A 349 -14.77 -3.56 -11.46
CA MET A 349 -14.47 -4.62 -10.48
C MET A 349 -15.52 -4.67 -9.37
N LEU A 350 -15.85 -3.51 -8.79
CA LEU A 350 -16.87 -3.38 -7.75
C LEU A 350 -18.24 -3.74 -8.26
N ARG A 351 -18.62 -3.32 -9.47
CA ARG A 351 -19.88 -3.73 -10.10
C ARG A 351 -19.93 -5.24 -10.27
N LYS A 352 -18.88 -5.89 -10.79
CA LYS A 352 -18.85 -7.36 -10.91
C LYS A 352 -19.04 -8.05 -9.54
N LEU A 353 -18.46 -7.47 -8.48
CA LEU A 353 -18.59 -7.96 -7.11
C LEU A 353 -19.96 -7.66 -6.46
N LEU A 354 -20.60 -6.53 -6.81
CA LEU A 354 -21.89 -6.10 -6.26
C LEU A 354 -23.08 -6.66 -7.05
N TYR A 355 -22.99 -6.78 -8.38
CA TYR A 355 -24.00 -7.44 -9.21
C TYR A 355 -24.14 -8.92 -8.89
N SER A 356 -23.07 -9.57 -8.43
CA SER A 356 -23.15 -10.92 -7.87
C SER A 356 -23.88 -10.96 -6.51
N SER A 357 -24.02 -9.81 -5.84
CA SER A 357 -24.71 -9.66 -4.55
C SER A 357 -26.17 -9.14 -4.68
N GLU A 358 -26.50 -8.31 -5.68
CA GLU A 358 -27.79 -7.57 -5.76
C GLU A 358 -28.94 -8.31 -6.47
N ASN A 359 -28.72 -9.40 -7.21
CA ASN A 359 -29.83 -10.17 -7.82
C ASN A 359 -30.57 -11.12 -6.84
N GLY A 360 -30.55 -10.79 -5.53
CA GLY A 360 -31.24 -11.53 -4.47
C GLY A 360 -31.87 -10.56 -3.48
N ASP A 361 -32.87 -9.80 -3.91
CA ASP A 361 -33.46 -8.73 -3.13
C ASP A 361 -34.38 -9.22 -1.99
N GLY A 362 -34.28 -8.54 -0.84
CA GLY A 362 -35.13 -8.75 0.32
C GLY A 362 -34.67 -7.97 1.55
N ASP A 363 -34.98 -6.66 1.55
CA ASP A 363 -35.15 -5.75 2.70
C ASP A 363 -35.07 -6.38 4.10
N ASN A 364 -34.12 -5.91 4.93
CA ASN A 364 -34.35 -5.59 6.34
C ASN A 364 -33.11 -4.90 6.97
N GLY A 365 -33.39 -3.85 7.75
CA GLY A 365 -32.41 -2.99 8.41
C GLY A 365 -31.44 -3.71 9.35
N ILE A 366 -30.22 -3.17 9.41
CA ILE A 366 -29.11 -3.69 10.22
C ILE A 366 -28.69 -2.56 11.19
N GLU A 367 -28.88 -2.81 12.49
CA GLU A 367 -28.27 -2.04 13.58
C GLU A 367 -26.82 -2.49 13.81
N GLU A 368 -25.97 -1.51 14.14
CA GLU A 368 -24.53 -1.68 14.40
C GLU A 368 -24.26 -2.45 15.70
N GLY A 369 -23.38 -3.46 15.63
CA GLY A 369 -22.86 -4.14 16.81
C GLY A 369 -21.74 -5.14 16.51
N ASP A 370 -20.55 -4.81 17.02
CA ASP A 370 -19.36 -5.64 17.30
C ASP A 370 -18.62 -6.37 16.15
N LEU A 371 -17.62 -5.67 15.60
CA LEU A 371 -16.49 -6.25 14.86
C LEU A 371 -15.35 -6.60 15.83
N MET A 372 -15.26 -7.88 16.20
CA MET A 372 -14.02 -8.51 16.68
C MET A 372 -13.19 -8.95 15.48
N ALA A 373 -11.88 -8.70 15.58
CA ALA A 373 -10.91 -8.86 14.51
C ALA A 373 -10.73 -10.33 14.09
N GLU A 374 -11.34 -10.72 12.98
CA GLU A 374 -10.80 -11.75 12.10
C GLU A 374 -9.83 -11.07 11.12
N SER A 375 -8.68 -11.72 10.90
CA SER A 375 -7.54 -11.17 10.15
C SER A 375 -7.95 -10.54 8.81
N LEU A 376 -7.61 -9.26 8.61
CA LEU A 376 -7.89 -8.45 7.41
C LEU A 376 -7.13 -8.91 6.15
N SER A 377 -6.54 -10.11 6.15
CA SER A 377 -5.70 -10.67 5.10
C SER A 377 -6.13 -12.08 4.69
N ASP A 378 -7.43 -12.34 4.65
CA ASP A 378 -7.91 -13.66 4.25
C ASP A 378 -7.92 -13.79 2.71
N PHE A 379 -6.75 -14.11 2.16
CA PHE A 379 -6.59 -14.36 0.73
C PHE A 379 -7.43 -15.54 0.23
N SER A 380 -7.95 -16.40 1.13
CA SER A 380 -8.81 -17.53 0.74
C SER A 380 -10.06 -17.06 -0.01
N LYS A 381 -10.66 -15.94 0.42
CA LYS A 381 -11.79 -15.32 -0.30
C LYS A 381 -11.38 -14.77 -1.65
N ILE A 382 -10.18 -14.19 -1.77
CA ILE A 382 -9.69 -13.70 -3.06
C ILE A 382 -9.42 -14.88 -4.01
N GLU A 383 -8.82 -15.97 -3.51
CA GLU A 383 -8.56 -17.20 -4.26
C GLU A 383 -9.85 -17.86 -4.73
N GLU A 384 -10.82 -18.06 -3.85
CA GLU A 384 -12.11 -18.66 -4.21
C GLU A 384 -12.91 -17.77 -5.17
N LEU A 385 -12.85 -16.44 -5.02
CA LEU A 385 -13.45 -15.51 -5.97
C LEU A 385 -12.78 -15.57 -7.35
N GLN A 386 -11.45 -15.71 -7.40
CA GLN A 386 -10.71 -15.90 -8.65
C GLN A 386 -11.02 -17.25 -9.30
N GLU A 387 -11.16 -18.32 -8.52
CA GLU A 387 -11.50 -19.65 -9.02
C GLU A 387 -12.94 -19.69 -9.56
N ILE A 388 -13.88 -19.04 -8.87
CA ILE A 388 -15.25 -18.88 -9.34
C ILE A 388 -15.29 -18.01 -10.61
N LYS A 389 -14.51 -16.92 -10.67
CA LYS A 389 -14.39 -16.10 -11.88
C LYS A 389 -13.86 -16.93 -13.06
N LYS A 390 -12.80 -17.72 -12.85
CA LYS A 390 -12.24 -18.61 -13.87
C LYS A 390 -13.27 -19.63 -14.36
N LEU A 391 -13.98 -20.28 -13.44
CA LEU A 391 -15.06 -21.22 -13.78
C LEU A 391 -16.19 -20.53 -14.55
N TYR A 392 -16.54 -19.30 -14.18
CA TYR A 392 -17.56 -18.51 -14.86
C TYR A 392 -17.14 -18.14 -16.29
N ASP A 393 -15.90 -17.66 -16.46
CA ASP A 393 -15.33 -17.31 -17.77
C ASP A 393 -15.24 -18.55 -18.68
N GLU A 394 -14.79 -19.69 -18.16
CA GLU A 394 -14.77 -20.98 -18.89
C GLU A 394 -16.18 -21.45 -19.28
N LEU A 395 -17.18 -21.24 -18.43
CA LEU A 395 -18.56 -21.61 -18.70
C LEU A 395 -19.18 -20.73 -19.80
N GLN A 396 -18.89 -19.42 -19.77
CA GLN A 396 -19.32 -18.46 -20.78
C GLN A 396 -18.70 -18.75 -22.15
N GLU A 397 -17.41 -19.08 -22.19
CA GLU A 397 -16.71 -19.42 -23.42
C GLU A 397 -17.27 -20.71 -24.05
N LYS A 398 -17.51 -21.76 -23.23
CA LYS A 398 -18.15 -23.00 -23.70
C LYS A 398 -19.56 -22.78 -24.22
N MET A 399 -20.38 -22.03 -23.49
CA MET A 399 -21.74 -21.68 -23.92
C MET A 399 -21.71 -20.90 -25.24
N GLY A 400 -20.79 -19.93 -25.38
CA GLY A 400 -20.61 -19.18 -26.62
C GLY A 400 -20.21 -20.07 -27.81
N SER A 401 -19.30 -21.02 -27.60
CA SER A 401 -18.90 -21.98 -28.63
C SER A 401 -20.06 -22.89 -29.06
N GLU A 402 -20.78 -23.49 -28.10
CA GLU A 402 -21.90 -24.39 -28.39
C GLU A 402 -23.07 -23.67 -29.07
N LEU A 403 -23.36 -22.43 -28.70
CA LEU A 403 -24.38 -21.62 -29.37
C LEU A 403 -23.98 -21.26 -30.81
N ASN A 404 -22.73 -20.86 -31.02
CA ASN A 404 -22.22 -20.54 -32.36
C ASN A 404 -22.28 -21.75 -33.31
N GLU A 405 -21.88 -22.94 -32.86
CA GLU A 405 -21.97 -24.17 -33.66
C GLU A 405 -23.40 -24.47 -34.11
N ARG A 406 -24.38 -24.27 -33.21
CA ARG A 406 -25.81 -24.51 -33.50
C ARG A 406 -26.41 -23.43 -34.38
N ASP A 407 -26.04 -22.17 -34.20
CA ASP A 407 -26.46 -21.07 -35.06
C ASP A 407 -25.92 -21.25 -36.49
N GLU A 408 -24.70 -21.77 -36.65
CA GLU A 408 -24.17 -22.16 -37.96
C GLU A 408 -24.97 -23.30 -38.61
N GLU A 409 -25.37 -24.31 -37.82
CA GLU A 409 -26.15 -25.44 -38.29
C GLU A 409 -27.55 -25.00 -38.76
N ILE A 410 -28.21 -24.11 -38.00
CA ILE A 410 -29.48 -23.47 -38.38
C ILE A 410 -29.32 -22.65 -39.66
N ARG A 411 -28.21 -21.92 -39.79
CA ARG A 411 -27.94 -21.11 -40.99
C ARG A 411 -27.81 -21.99 -42.22
N ARG A 412 -27.04 -23.08 -42.13
CA ARG A 412 -26.90 -24.06 -43.23
C ARG A 412 -28.23 -24.70 -43.62
N LEU A 413 -29.08 -25.03 -42.64
CA LEU A 413 -30.41 -25.59 -42.90
C LEU A 413 -31.35 -24.55 -43.53
N SER A 414 -31.29 -23.30 -43.08
CA SER A 414 -32.07 -22.19 -43.62
C SER A 414 -31.66 -21.85 -45.05
N ASP A 415 -30.36 -21.86 -45.35
CA ASP A 415 -29.82 -21.66 -46.70
C ASP A 415 -30.34 -22.76 -47.64
N ARG A 416 -30.28 -24.04 -47.22
CA ARG A 416 -30.88 -25.16 -47.98
C ARG A 416 -32.38 -24.97 -48.19
N LEU A 417 -33.13 -24.54 -47.18
CA LEU A 417 -34.56 -24.26 -47.29
C LEU A 417 -34.85 -23.17 -48.33
N SER A 418 -34.00 -22.16 -48.41
CA SER A 418 -34.12 -21.07 -49.38
C SER A 418 -33.88 -21.53 -50.81
N GLU A 419 -32.94 -22.47 -51.04
CA GLU A 419 -32.68 -23.09 -52.34
C GLU A 419 -33.90 -23.88 -52.85
N TYR A 420 -34.55 -24.66 -51.97
CA TYR A 420 -35.77 -25.41 -52.32
C TYR A 420 -37.01 -24.54 -52.59
N SER A 421 -37.06 -23.32 -52.06
CA SER A 421 -38.17 -22.39 -52.34
C SER A 421 -38.23 -21.90 -53.80
N SER A 422 -37.19 -22.19 -54.60
CA SER A 422 -37.03 -21.73 -55.98
C SER A 422 -37.39 -22.76 -57.06
N GLU A 423 -37.67 -24.02 -56.70
CA GLU A 423 -38.09 -25.08 -57.64
C GLU A 423 -39.45 -25.70 -57.25
N PRO A 424 -40.38 -25.92 -58.21
CA PRO A 424 -41.66 -26.54 -57.90
C PRO A 424 -41.53 -28.07 -57.91
N VAL A 425 -41.35 -28.73 -56.76
CA VAL A 425 -41.86 -30.09 -56.42
C VAL A 425 -41.56 -30.50 -54.95
N GLN A 426 -42.53 -31.23 -54.36
CA GLN A 426 -42.52 -32.09 -53.15
C GLN A 426 -42.54 -31.45 -51.74
N GLY A 427 -43.75 -31.19 -51.24
CA GLY A 427 -44.06 -30.74 -49.88
C GLY A 427 -43.71 -31.69 -48.72
N GLY A 428 -42.88 -32.72 -48.92
CA GLY A 428 -42.45 -33.64 -47.85
C GLY A 428 -41.05 -33.35 -47.28
N GLU A 429 -40.15 -32.75 -48.06
CA GLU A 429 -38.76 -32.51 -47.65
C GLU A 429 -38.60 -31.16 -46.94
N SER A 430 -39.33 -30.14 -47.40
CA SER A 430 -39.41 -28.83 -46.74
C SER A 430 -39.99 -28.92 -45.32
N GLU A 431 -41.05 -29.71 -45.12
CA GLU A 431 -41.62 -29.95 -43.78
C GLU A 431 -40.63 -30.65 -42.84
N ARG A 432 -39.79 -31.57 -43.34
CA ARG A 432 -38.76 -32.25 -42.53
C ARG A 432 -37.66 -31.28 -42.11
N LEU A 433 -37.17 -30.45 -43.02
CA LEU A 433 -36.15 -29.46 -42.71
C LEU A 433 -36.68 -28.40 -41.74
N GLN A 434 -37.95 -28.04 -41.84
CA GLN A 434 -38.58 -27.10 -40.91
C GLN A 434 -38.76 -27.70 -39.51
N GLN A 435 -39.16 -28.97 -39.40
CA GLN A 435 -39.19 -29.70 -38.12
C GLN A 435 -37.79 -29.83 -37.50
N GLU A 436 -36.75 -30.01 -38.31
CA GLU A 436 -35.37 -30.09 -37.84
C GLU A 436 -34.85 -28.73 -37.35
N ASN A 437 -35.22 -27.63 -38.01
CA ASN A 437 -34.91 -26.26 -37.57
C ASN A 437 -35.61 -25.93 -36.25
N ASP A 438 -36.89 -26.25 -36.10
CA ASP A 438 -37.64 -26.07 -34.85
C ASP A 438 -37.02 -26.88 -33.70
N ARG A 439 -36.55 -28.10 -33.98
CA ARG A 439 -35.86 -28.95 -33.00
C ARG A 439 -34.53 -28.35 -32.54
N LEU A 440 -33.73 -27.78 -33.44
CA LEU A 440 -32.47 -27.12 -33.10
C LEU A 440 -32.71 -25.85 -32.27
N ASN A 441 -33.73 -25.06 -32.61
CA ASN A 441 -34.14 -23.90 -31.81
C ASN A 441 -34.55 -24.29 -30.38
N GLN A 442 -35.27 -25.40 -30.21
CA GLN A 442 -35.58 -25.94 -28.88
C GLN A 442 -34.32 -26.41 -28.12
N GLN A 443 -33.35 -27.00 -28.81
CA GLN A 443 -32.08 -27.39 -28.20
C GLN A 443 -31.27 -26.18 -27.72
N ILE A 444 -31.23 -25.09 -28.50
CA ILE A 444 -30.60 -23.83 -28.08
C ILE A 444 -31.23 -23.29 -26.80
N GLN A 445 -32.57 -23.32 -26.70
CA GLN A 445 -33.26 -22.88 -25.49
C GLN A 445 -32.92 -23.75 -24.26
N LEU A 446 -32.83 -25.07 -24.44
CA LEU A 446 -32.44 -25.99 -23.37
C LEU A 446 -30.99 -25.77 -22.91
N ILE A 447 -30.08 -25.56 -23.86
CA ILE A 447 -28.67 -25.23 -23.57
C ILE A 447 -28.60 -23.96 -22.74
N ARG A 448 -29.28 -22.88 -23.16
CA ARG A 448 -29.32 -21.62 -22.39
C ARG A 448 -29.82 -21.85 -20.96
N GLN A 449 -30.95 -22.54 -20.79
CA GLN A 449 -31.49 -22.86 -19.46
C GLN A 449 -30.53 -23.69 -18.59
N GLU A 450 -29.79 -24.64 -19.17
CA GLU A 450 -28.82 -25.46 -18.44
C GLU A 450 -27.61 -24.63 -17.97
N TYR A 451 -27.06 -23.78 -18.83
CA TYR A 451 -25.95 -22.90 -18.47
C TYR A 451 -26.37 -21.83 -17.46
N ASP A 452 -27.57 -21.25 -17.61
CA ASP A 452 -28.15 -20.32 -16.63
C ASP A 452 -28.26 -20.98 -15.25
N ALA A 453 -28.74 -22.23 -15.17
CA ALA A 453 -28.82 -22.96 -13.91
C ALA A 453 -27.44 -23.30 -13.31
N LYS A 454 -26.42 -23.56 -14.13
CA LYS A 454 -25.04 -23.77 -13.67
C LYS A 454 -24.43 -22.48 -13.12
N ILE A 455 -24.69 -21.36 -13.79
CA ILE A 455 -24.31 -20.01 -13.35
C ILE A 455 -24.98 -19.70 -12.00
N GLU A 456 -26.28 -19.99 -11.84
CA GLU A 456 -26.99 -19.81 -10.57
C GLU A 456 -26.37 -20.61 -9.42
N ARG A 457 -25.90 -21.84 -9.66
CA ARG A 457 -25.22 -22.65 -8.63
C ARG A 457 -23.86 -22.08 -8.23
N LEU A 458 -23.09 -21.56 -9.18
CA LEU A 458 -21.84 -20.86 -8.89
C LEU A 458 -22.11 -19.61 -8.04
N ASN A 459 -23.14 -18.84 -8.40
CA ASN A 459 -23.59 -17.68 -7.64
C ASN A 459 -24.11 -18.05 -6.24
N ALA A 460 -24.72 -19.23 -6.07
CA ALA A 460 -25.09 -19.75 -4.75
C ALA A 460 -23.86 -20.04 -3.87
N ARG A 461 -22.78 -20.57 -4.46
CA ARG A 461 -21.54 -20.83 -3.73
C ARG A 461 -20.80 -19.54 -3.33
N VAL A 462 -20.86 -18.50 -4.17
CA VAL A 462 -20.39 -17.15 -3.80
C VAL A 462 -21.14 -16.61 -2.58
N ARG A 463 -22.46 -16.86 -2.49
CA ARG A 463 -23.30 -16.46 -1.34
C ARG A 463 -22.89 -17.15 -0.03
N ASP A 464 -22.62 -18.45 -0.06
CA ASP A 464 -22.19 -19.18 1.13
C ASP A 464 -20.82 -18.68 1.64
N LEU A 465 -19.89 -18.36 0.73
CA LEU A 465 -18.56 -17.84 1.06
C LEU A 465 -18.59 -16.42 1.61
N SER A 466 -19.58 -15.63 1.21
CA SER A 466 -19.83 -14.29 1.75
C SER A 466 -20.66 -14.30 3.05
N GLY A 467 -21.20 -15.45 3.48
CA GLY A 467 -22.24 -15.53 4.51
C GLY A 467 -22.06 -16.47 5.73
N GLY A 468 -20.98 -17.24 5.91
CA GLY A 468 -20.78 -18.09 7.12
C GLY A 468 -19.72 -17.51 8.08
N SER A 469 -19.85 -17.49 9.42
CA SER A 469 -20.56 -18.39 10.33
C SER A 469 -20.82 -17.71 11.71
N VAL A 470 -22.07 -17.73 12.21
CA VAL A 470 -22.41 -17.37 13.61
C VAL A 470 -22.92 -18.62 14.33
N ALA A 471 -22.18 -19.07 15.34
CA ALA A 471 -22.69 -19.97 16.36
C ALA A 471 -22.02 -19.74 17.73
N GLN A 472 -22.84 -19.20 18.65
CA GLN A 472 -22.92 -19.43 20.10
C GLN A 472 -21.68 -19.20 21.01
N GLY A 473 -21.83 -18.26 21.96
CA GLY A 473 -21.05 -18.26 23.20
C GLY A 473 -21.15 -16.93 23.97
N ALA A 474 -22.00 -16.89 24.99
CA ALA A 474 -22.32 -15.69 25.78
C ALA A 474 -21.17 -15.17 26.68
N GLY A 475 -21.01 -13.84 26.79
CA GLY A 475 -20.24 -13.23 27.88
C GLY A 475 -19.90 -11.74 27.70
N ARG A 476 -20.71 -10.86 28.34
CA ARG A 476 -20.54 -9.44 28.74
C ARG A 476 -19.34 -8.60 28.22
N PRO A 477 -19.55 -7.31 27.85
CA PRO A 477 -18.48 -6.45 27.35
C PRO A 477 -17.54 -5.99 28.48
N ALA A 478 -16.24 -6.01 28.18
CA ALA A 478 -15.18 -5.35 28.94
C ALA A 478 -14.88 -3.96 28.31
N PRO A 479 -14.26 -3.02 29.05
CA PRO A 479 -14.18 -1.61 28.65
C PRO A 479 -13.16 -1.37 27.53
N GLU A 480 -13.45 -0.36 26.70
CA GLU A 480 -12.68 0.14 25.55
C GLU A 480 -11.17 0.23 25.83
N ALA A 481 -10.40 -0.62 25.16
CA ALA A 481 -8.97 -0.39 24.94
C ALA A 481 -8.84 0.51 23.71
N GLU A 482 -8.21 1.68 23.87
CA GLU A 482 -7.82 2.55 22.76
C GLU A 482 -7.06 1.73 21.70
N ARG A 483 -7.66 1.52 20.52
CA ARG A 483 -7.03 0.83 19.39
C ARG A 483 -5.86 1.67 18.88
N LYS A 484 -4.64 1.35 19.34
CA LYS A 484 -3.36 1.93 18.90
C LYS A 484 -2.98 1.30 17.55
N GLY A 485 -3.43 1.85 16.42
CA GLY A 485 -3.08 1.24 15.13
C GLY A 485 -3.47 1.98 13.85
N PHE A 486 -4.30 3.03 13.92
CA PHE A 486 -4.74 3.70 12.69
C PHE A 486 -3.76 4.79 12.25
N PHE A 487 -3.53 4.88 10.94
CA PHE A 487 -2.85 6.02 10.34
C PHE A 487 -3.67 7.30 10.64
N ARG A 488 -2.98 8.37 11.03
CA ARG A 488 -3.58 9.67 11.32
C ARG A 488 -3.00 10.73 10.39
N ARG A 489 -3.83 11.71 10.00
CA ARG A 489 -3.42 12.83 9.15
C ARG A 489 -2.45 13.78 9.85
#